data_AF-A0A5K1GXE9-F1
#
_entry.id   AF-A0A5K1GXE9-F1
#
_cell.length_a   1.000
_cell.length_b   1.000
_cell.length_c   1.000
_cell.angle_alpha   90.00
_cell.angle_beta   90.00
_cell.angle_gamma   90.00
#
_symmetry.space_group_name_H-M   'P 1'
#
loop_
_entity.id
_entity.type
_entity.pdbx_description
1 polymer ?
#
loop_
_entity_poly.entity_id
_entity_poly.type
_entity_poly.pdbx_seq_one_letter_code
_entity_poly.pdbx_strand_id
1 'polypeptide(L)' 'MLKSLINVKLFSLLLFSLSVLAQGSKNGVTYDGRSLIINGRRMLLFSGSIHYPRSTPD' A
#
# COMPACT_ATOMS: atom_id res chain seq x y z
N MET A 1 36.48 -18.35 -10.26
CA MET A 1 35.24 -17.95 -10.97
C MET A 1 33.97 -18.23 -10.16
N LEU A 2 33.78 -19.44 -9.61
CA LEU A 2 32.54 -19.80 -8.89
C LEU A 2 32.22 -18.93 -7.66
N LYS A 3 33.22 -18.59 -6.83
CA LYS A 3 33.04 -17.70 -5.66
C LYS A 3 32.57 -16.29 -6.02
N SER A 4 33.06 -15.76 -7.15
CA SER A 4 32.66 -14.44 -7.66
C SER A 4 31.20 -14.47 -8.15
N LEU A 5 30.77 -15.54 -8.81
CA LEU A 5 29.35 -15.71 -9.19
C LEU A 5 28.42 -15.76 -7.98
N ILE A 6 28.84 -16.44 -6.90
CA ILE A 6 28.04 -16.54 -5.66
C ILE A 6 27.87 -15.16 -5.03
N ASN A 7 28.94 -14.36 -4.96
CA ASN A 7 28.89 -13.01 -4.40
C ASN A 7 27.99 -12.06 -5.21
N VAL A 8 28.02 -12.16 -6.54
CA VAL A 8 27.15 -11.36 -7.42
C VAL A 8 25.67 -11.73 -7.23
N LYS A 9 25.36 -13.03 -7.11
CA LYS A 9 23.99 -13.49 -6.82
C LYS A 9 23.50 -13.03 -5.45
N LEU A 10 24.36 -13.12 -4.43
CA LEU A 10 24.02 -12.68 -3.07
C LEU A 10 23.78 -11.17 -3.01
N PHE A 11 24.61 -10.39 -3.70
CA PHE A 11 24.44 -8.94 -3.81
C PHE A 11 23.14 -8.57 -4.54
N SER A 12 22.83 -9.23 -5.65
CA SER A 12 21.56 -9.05 -6.37
C SER A 12 20.35 -9.40 -5.50
N LEU A 13 20.41 -10.51 -4.74
CA LEU A 13 19.37 -10.91 -3.80
C LEU A 13 19.17 -9.88 -2.69
N LEU A 14 20.27 -9.33 -2.15
CA LEU A 14 20.24 -8.27 -1.15
C LEU A 14 19.57 -7.01 -1.70
N LEU A 15 19.98 -6.55 -2.88
CA LEU A 15 19.37 -5.38 -3.54
C LEU A 15 17.87 -5.57 -3.78
N PHE A 16 17.47 -6.77 -4.23
CA PHE A 16 16.06 -7.10 -4.43
C PHE A 16 15.26 -7.04 -3.11
N SER A 17 15.77 -7.65 -2.04
CA SER A 17 15.10 -7.60 -0.72
C SER A 17 14.93 -6.16 -0.21
N LEU A 18 15.95 -5.31 -0.37
CA LEU A 18 15.90 -3.92 0.07
C LEU A 18 14.84 -3.11 -0.70
N SER A 19 14.67 -3.39 -2.00
CA SER A 19 13.66 -2.72 -2.84
C SER A 19 12.21 -3.04 -2.42
N VAL A 20 11.96 -4.25 -1.91
CA VAL A 20 10.64 -4.65 -1.42
C VAL A 20 10.30 -3.91 -0.11
N LEU A 21 11.28 -3.74 0.78
CA LEU A 21 11.10 -3.00 2.04
C LEU A 21 10.92 -1.49 1.81
N ALA A 22 11.46 -0.94 0.72
CA ALA A 22 11.36 0.48 0.39
C ALA A 22 9.97 0.92 -0.12
N GLN A 23 9.03 -0.02 -0.31
CA GLN A 23 7.66 0.33 -0.67
C GLN A 23 6.95 0.98 0.53
N GLY A 24 6.95 2.32 0.58
CA GLY A 24 6.20 3.07 1.58
C GLY A 24 4.70 2.75 1.50
N SER A 25 4.04 2.67 2.66
CA SER A 25 2.59 2.53 2.69
C SER A 25 1.98 3.77 2.05
N LYS A 26 1.24 3.59 0.96
CA LYS A 26 0.44 4.66 0.37
C LYS A 26 -0.65 4.95 1.40
N ASN A 27 -0.42 5.89 2.31
CA ASN A 27 -1.40 6.31 3.30
C ASN A 27 -1.99 7.62 2.79
N GLY A 28 -3.29 7.62 2.53
CA GLY A 28 -3.97 8.82 2.08
C GLY A 28 -5.20 8.55 1.25
N VAL A 29 -6.00 9.60 1.10
CA VAL A 29 -7.20 9.62 0.30
C VAL A 29 -7.02 10.67 -0.79
N THR A 30 -7.10 10.24 -2.05
CA THR A 30 -7.15 11.11 -3.22
C THR A 30 -8.31 10.70 -4.11
N TYR A 31 -8.46 11.33 -5.28
CA TYR A 31 -9.52 11.00 -6.22
C TYR A 31 -9.07 11.20 -7.66
N ASP A 32 -9.74 10.52 -8.58
CA ASP A 32 -9.72 10.83 -10.00
C ASP A 32 -11.15 10.99 -10.53
N GLY A 33 -11.32 11.17 -11.84
CA GLY A 33 -12.63 11.33 -12.45
C GLY A 33 -13.56 10.11 -12.34
N ARG A 34 -13.11 9.00 -11.75
CA ARG A 34 -13.89 7.75 -11.63
C ARG A 34 -14.18 7.36 -10.19
N SER A 35 -13.24 7.55 -9.26
CA SER A 35 -13.36 6.99 -7.91
C SER A 35 -12.44 7.66 -6.89
N LEU A 36 -12.75 7.44 -5.61
CA LEU A 36 -11.79 7.69 -4.53
C LEU A 36 -10.67 6.64 -4.59
N ILE A 37 -9.45 7.11 -4.37
CA ILE A 37 -8.23 6.32 -4.28
C ILE A 37 -7.82 6.32 -2.81
N ILE A 38 -8.11 5.23 -2.11
CA ILE A 38 -7.76 5.06 -0.71
C ILE A 38 -6.56 4.12 -0.66
N ASN A 39 -5.49 4.61 -0.03
CA ASN A 39 -4.24 3.89 0.09
C ASN A 39 -3.67 3.35 -1.23
N GLY A 40 -3.80 4.15 -2.29
CA GLY A 40 -3.34 3.81 -3.64
C GLY A 40 -4.21 2.82 -4.41
N ARG A 41 -5.38 2.44 -3.88
CA ARG A 41 -6.34 1.55 -4.55
C ARG A 41 -7.63 2.32 -4.87
N ARG A 42 -8.13 2.17 -6.10
CA ARG A 42 -9.44 2.70 -6.50
C ARG A 42 -10.54 1.91 -5.82
N MET A 43 -11.45 2.60 -5.15
CA MET A 43 -12.54 1.97 -4.40
C MET A 43 -13.89 2.47 -4.87
N LEU A 44 -14.83 1.55 -5.03
CA LEU A 44 -16.26 1.85 -5.07
C LEU A 44 -16.76 1.79 -3.63
N LEU A 45 -17.18 2.94 -3.09
CA LEU A 45 -17.66 3.02 -1.72
C LEU A 45 -19.17 2.87 -1.67
N PHE A 46 -19.63 1.93 -0.85
CA PHE A 46 -21.01 1.87 -0.40
C PHE A 46 -21.08 2.57 0.95
N SER A 47 -21.88 3.63 1.04
CA SER A 47 -22.01 4.46 2.25
C SER A 47 -23.46 4.49 2.71
N GLY A 48 -23.66 4.53 4.02
CA GLY A 48 -24.95 4.71 4.66
C GLY A 48 -24.93 5.94 5.56
N SER A 49 -26.07 6.63 5.69
CA SER A 49 -26.20 7.78 6.57
C SER A 49 -26.55 7.34 7.99
N ILE A 50 -25.77 7.80 8.98
CA ILE A 50 -26.12 7.69 10.40
C ILE A 50 -26.13 9.10 10.97
N HIS A 51 -27.25 9.48 11.61
CA HIS A 51 -27.36 10.76 12.29
C HIS A 51 -27.09 10.55 13.78
N TYR A 52 -25.86 10.84 14.20
CA TYR A 52 -25.34 10.52 15.52
C TYR A 52 -26.24 10.99 16.70
N PRO A 53 -26.89 12.18 16.66
CA PRO A 53 -27.82 12.59 17.72
C PRO A 53 -29.06 11.70 17.90
N ARG A 54 -29.40 10.84 16.92
CA ARG A 54 -30.53 9.89 16.99
C ARG A 54 -30.09 8.50 17.48
N SER A 55 -28.83 8.33 17.87
CA SER A 55 -28.30 7.06 18.38
C SER A 55 -27.75 7.27 19.78
N THR A 56 -27.93 6.27 20.64
CA THR A 56 -27.22 6.20 21.91
C THR A 56 -25.80 5.68 21.68
N PRO A 57 -24.79 6.18 22.41
CA PRO A 57 -23.39 5.75 22.26
C PRO A 57 -23.06 4.41 22.93
N ASP A 58 -24.06 3.52 23.11
CA ASP A 58 -23.92 2.24 23.83
C ASP A 58 -22.88 1.28 23.21
#